data_AF-A0AAE0MRF1-F1
#
_entry.id   AF-A0AAE0MRF1-F1
#
_cell.length_a   1.000
_cell.length_b   1.000
_cell.length_c   1.000
_cell.angle_alpha   90.00
_cell.angle_beta   90.00
_cell.angle_gamma   90.00
#
_symmetry.space_group_name_H-M   'P 1'
#
loop_
_entity.id
_entity.type
_entity.pdbx_description
1 polymer ?
#
loop_
_entity_poly.entity_id
_entity_poly.type
_entity_poly.pdbx_seq_one_letter_code
_entity_poly.pdbx_strand_id
1 'polypeptide(L)'
;MDYDRTSLEWSERDFSNFTCQFPGEKATIVTKLVDKEQGPTFEVKTLSTSEEWEAWFKNAVLDFLPSSGHPGSGICAVIFNRVKPIFDDDDDGANTQSPVSYLPFKSDDILSQLVHEFHLHPRITRTIGRLSCYFSAQRHYSDDDDLPKGSKERRPMITCTARTSSTLPNDIALSTTYFTETDLNLAVFYGCNERQKEDIVRRIRSCDLKHNHPLLLPGLFFELERIRLVDQVEDLLDNFELRNNYEYNQLENVGGARGLDLDMDKKRMTDVLKSTYRSRELVSLIMAVKRQLKKFETAMDMVETSVKSSPPPTFSQGCLTRIPSATLSSAPGSCTVSRATTLYGEENHAQQGLPPLPGVSGYLRLERAGRQIRERLQDIMFEFDDKINDCHLVKDNMSLTMQTVWSFFSLQDNQTNLKLSRLNTKLAHANTGLSEEMKKDSSQMRSIALLTMVFLPMSTVAAIFSSNFFSWDAEGGQAVVSKYFWVFIVVAIALTCIVVGAWYLATFPRDRKGHRQCCIRLPFGLFGSKAGKDDDDFQPHRKSGRRIFDDEEGGIPLDL
;
A
#
# COMPACT_ATOMS: atom_id res chain seq x y z
N MET A 1 14.76 13.41 10.56
CA MET A 1 16.16 13.74 10.26
C MET A 1 16.85 12.47 9.79
N ASP A 2 16.82 12.17 8.49
CA ASP A 2 17.61 11.08 7.90
C ASP A 2 19.07 11.57 7.85
N TYR A 3 19.83 11.38 8.93
CA TYR A 3 21.25 11.69 8.94
C TYR A 3 21.95 10.73 7.98
N ASP A 4 22.57 11.32 6.96
CA ASP A 4 23.42 10.60 6.04
C ASP A 4 24.63 10.05 6.81
N ARG A 5 24.67 8.73 7.04
CA ARG A 5 25.83 8.09 7.66
C ARG A 5 26.94 8.10 6.62
N THR A 6 27.90 8.99 6.81
CA THR A 6 29.10 9.10 5.97
C THR A 6 30.21 8.14 6.39
N SER A 7 30.11 7.52 7.57
CA SER A 7 31.08 6.52 8.03
C SER A 7 30.65 5.10 7.64
N LEU A 8 31.64 4.27 7.34
CA LEU A 8 31.50 2.82 7.11
C LEU A 8 31.39 2.02 8.42
N GLU A 9 31.32 2.70 9.58
CA GLU A 9 31.25 2.05 10.90
C GLU A 9 29.88 1.39 11.14
N TRP A 10 29.90 0.10 11.47
CA TRP A 10 28.73 -0.68 11.84
C TRP A 10 28.52 -0.66 13.35
N SER A 11 27.28 -0.45 13.79
CA SER A 11 26.92 -0.56 15.22
C SER A 11 26.32 -1.93 15.54
N GLU A 12 26.37 -2.37 16.79
CA GLU A 12 25.69 -3.62 17.23
C GLU A 12 24.20 -3.65 16.86
N ARG A 13 23.55 -2.48 16.88
CA ARG A 13 22.16 -2.33 16.43
C ARG A 13 21.97 -2.63 14.95
N ASP A 14 22.95 -2.34 14.11
CA ASP A 14 22.89 -2.64 12.69
C ASP A 14 22.91 -4.15 12.45
N PHE A 15 23.76 -4.90 13.17
CA PHE A 15 23.78 -6.36 13.11
C PHE A 15 22.49 -6.99 13.63
N SER A 16 21.93 -6.46 14.72
CA SER A 16 20.68 -6.97 15.31
C SER A 16 19.45 -6.89 14.40
N ASN A 17 19.48 -6.08 13.34
CA ASN A 17 18.39 -6.01 12.36
C ASN A 17 18.31 -7.25 11.45
N PHE A 18 19.40 -8.03 11.38
CA PHE A 18 19.42 -9.29 10.66
C PHE A 18 19.09 -10.41 11.65
N THR A 19 18.12 -11.25 11.30
CA THR A 19 17.68 -12.34 12.17
C THR A 19 18.05 -13.68 11.55
N CYS A 20 18.67 -14.55 12.33
CA CYS A 20 19.10 -15.87 11.90
C CYS A 20 18.16 -16.93 12.52
N GLN A 21 17.04 -17.24 11.89
CA GLN A 21 16.06 -18.18 12.45
C GLN A 21 16.18 -19.62 11.91
N PHE A 22 16.77 -19.84 10.73
CA PHE A 22 16.78 -21.16 10.08
C PHE A 22 18.14 -21.50 9.45
N PRO A 23 19.04 -22.21 10.16
CA PRO A 23 20.24 -22.76 9.57
C PRO A 23 19.88 -23.91 8.61
N GLY A 24 20.28 -23.81 7.34
CA GLY A 24 20.14 -24.92 6.38
C GLY A 24 19.82 -24.52 4.95
N GLU A 25 19.53 -23.24 4.69
CA GLU A 25 19.40 -22.75 3.33
C GLU A 25 20.75 -22.38 2.71
N LYS A 26 20.81 -22.49 1.39
CA LYS A 26 22.04 -22.38 0.61
C LYS A 26 22.31 -20.93 0.25
N ALA A 27 23.53 -20.47 0.45
CA ALA A 27 24.05 -19.26 -0.18
C ALA A 27 24.83 -19.64 -1.43
N THR A 28 24.72 -18.84 -2.49
CA THR A 28 25.45 -19.09 -3.74
C THR A 28 26.41 -17.94 -4.00
N ILE A 29 27.67 -18.27 -4.21
CA ILE A 29 28.74 -17.33 -4.55
C ILE A 29 29.02 -17.48 -6.04
N VAL A 30 29.00 -16.35 -6.73
CA VAL A 30 29.28 -16.25 -8.15
C VAL A 30 30.51 -15.38 -8.31
N THR A 31 31.56 -15.93 -8.87
CA THR A 31 32.83 -15.24 -9.07
C THR A 31 33.18 -15.27 -10.54
N LYS A 32 33.47 -14.10 -11.10
CA LYS A 32 33.92 -13.94 -12.48
C LYS A 32 35.10 -12.98 -12.52
N LEU A 33 36.31 -13.52 -12.66
CA LEU A 33 37.56 -12.75 -12.53
C LEU A 33 38.32 -12.76 -13.86
N VAL A 34 39.07 -11.70 -14.12
CA VAL A 34 40.03 -11.62 -15.22
C VAL A 34 41.43 -11.90 -14.66
N ASP A 35 41.94 -13.10 -14.92
CA ASP A 35 43.36 -13.36 -14.69
C ASP A 35 44.20 -12.79 -15.84
N LYS A 36 45.31 -12.15 -15.48
CA LYS A 36 46.22 -11.50 -16.45
C LYS A 36 46.81 -12.49 -17.47
N GLU A 37 46.80 -13.80 -17.18
CA GLU A 37 47.45 -14.83 -17.99
C GLU A 37 46.48 -15.84 -18.63
N GLN A 38 45.33 -16.14 -18.03
CA GLN A 38 44.45 -17.25 -18.44
C GLN A 38 43.07 -16.83 -18.97
N GLY A 39 42.77 -15.53 -19.00
CA GLY A 39 41.47 -15.02 -19.44
C GLY A 39 40.41 -15.06 -18.34
N PRO A 40 39.12 -14.83 -18.68
CA PRO A 40 38.07 -14.74 -17.67
C PRO A 40 37.68 -16.11 -17.11
N THR A 41 37.88 -16.31 -15.80
CA THR A 41 37.43 -17.51 -15.08
C THR A 41 36.03 -17.25 -14.51
N PHE A 42 35.14 -18.24 -14.60
CA PHE A 42 33.78 -18.17 -14.04
C PHE A 42 33.54 -19.36 -13.13
N GLU A 43 33.26 -19.10 -11.86
CA GLU A 43 33.03 -20.10 -10.83
C GLU A 43 31.72 -19.82 -10.08
N VAL A 44 30.99 -20.90 -9.78
CA VAL A 44 29.79 -20.85 -8.93
C VAL A 44 29.98 -21.86 -7.81
N LYS A 45 29.97 -21.38 -6.57
CA LYS A 45 30.08 -22.20 -5.36
C LYS A 45 28.80 -22.04 -4.55
N THR A 46 28.33 -23.12 -3.95
CA THR A 46 27.17 -23.08 -3.06
C THR A 46 27.62 -23.46 -1.67
N LEU A 47 27.39 -22.58 -0.70
CA LEU A 47 27.76 -22.74 0.70
C LEU A 47 26.52 -22.92 1.55
N SER A 48 26.61 -23.79 2.54
CA SER A 48 25.51 -24.15 3.44
C SER A 48 25.94 -24.22 4.90
N THR A 49 27.19 -24.64 5.17
CA THR A 49 27.71 -24.81 6.52
C THR A 49 28.65 -23.67 6.92
N SER A 50 28.78 -23.39 8.22
CA SER A 50 29.72 -22.38 8.72
C SER A 50 31.17 -22.72 8.39
N GLU A 51 31.53 -24.01 8.37
CA GLU A 51 32.86 -24.49 8.00
C GLU A 51 33.18 -24.22 6.53
N GLU A 52 32.21 -24.40 5.62
CA GLU A 52 32.34 -24.05 4.21
C GLU A 52 32.58 -22.55 4.01
N TRP A 53 31.91 -21.69 4.79
CA TRP A 53 32.14 -20.26 4.80
C TRP A 53 33.54 -19.89 5.27
N GLU A 54 34.00 -20.43 6.40
CA GLU A 54 35.36 -20.20 6.87
C GLU A 54 36.41 -20.71 5.89
N ALA A 55 36.21 -21.89 5.31
CA ALA A 55 37.10 -22.45 4.31
C ALA A 55 37.12 -21.58 3.04
N TRP A 56 35.98 -21.05 2.62
CA TRP A 56 35.93 -20.08 1.53
C TRP A 56 36.67 -18.79 1.89
N PHE A 57 36.48 -18.25 3.09
CA PHE A 57 37.23 -17.09 3.57
C PHE A 57 38.72 -17.33 3.76
N LYS A 58 39.17 -18.58 3.92
CA LYS A 58 40.60 -18.93 4.03
C LYS A 58 41.22 -19.23 2.66
N ASN A 59 40.48 -19.91 1.77
CA ASN A 59 40.98 -20.40 0.49
C ASN A 59 40.72 -19.43 -0.68
N ALA A 60 39.62 -18.69 -0.65
CA ALA A 60 39.22 -17.79 -1.74
C ALA A 60 39.71 -16.35 -1.54
N VAL A 61 40.51 -16.06 -0.51
CA VAL A 61 40.68 -14.67 -0.01
C VAL A 61 42.06 -14.07 -0.26
N LEU A 62 43.01 -14.81 -0.83
CA LEU A 62 44.37 -14.30 -1.03
C LEU A 62 44.70 -13.81 -2.45
N ASP A 63 43.79 -13.89 -3.44
CA ASP A 63 44.14 -13.44 -4.80
C ASP A 63 43.29 -12.27 -5.34
N PHE A 64 42.08 -12.01 -4.79
CA PHE A 64 41.19 -10.96 -5.32
C PHE A 64 40.58 -10.01 -4.30
N LEU A 65 40.63 -10.28 -2.99
CA LEU A 65 40.12 -9.35 -2.00
C LEU A 65 41.13 -8.24 -1.70
N PRO A 66 40.68 -7.02 -1.32
CA PRO A 66 41.57 -5.88 -1.08
C PRO A 66 42.70 -6.18 -0.08
N SER A 67 42.43 -7.07 0.87
CA SER A 67 43.34 -7.58 1.91
C SER A 67 44.56 -8.36 1.38
N SER A 68 44.51 -8.82 0.13
CA SER A 68 45.57 -9.64 -0.50
C SER A 68 46.70 -8.88 -1.21
N GLY A 69 46.55 -7.57 -1.40
CA GLY A 69 47.59 -6.72 -2.00
C GLY A 69 47.55 -6.60 -3.53
N HIS A 70 46.98 -7.55 -4.30
CA HIS A 70 46.86 -7.45 -5.77
C HIS A 70 45.50 -7.93 -6.32
N PRO A 71 44.40 -7.18 -6.13
CA PRO A 71 43.08 -7.62 -6.56
C PRO A 71 42.98 -7.74 -8.09
N GLY A 72 42.55 -8.90 -8.59
CA GLY A 72 42.13 -9.07 -9.97
C GLY A 72 40.89 -8.23 -10.31
N SER A 73 40.74 -7.83 -11.57
CA SER A 73 39.53 -7.16 -12.06
C SER A 73 38.42 -8.19 -12.26
N GLY A 74 37.19 -7.84 -11.89
CA GLY A 74 36.07 -8.75 -12.07
C GLY A 74 34.83 -8.45 -11.23
N ILE A 75 34.02 -9.48 -11.06
CA ILE A 75 32.74 -9.44 -10.35
C ILE A 75 32.71 -10.59 -9.35
N CYS A 76 32.38 -10.30 -8.09
CA CYS A 76 32.08 -11.30 -7.07
C CYS A 76 30.74 -10.96 -6.41
N ALA A 77 29.75 -11.84 -6.54
CA ALA A 77 28.43 -11.65 -5.99
C ALA A 77 28.07 -12.82 -5.07
N VAL A 78 27.68 -12.49 -3.84
CA VAL A 78 27.09 -13.42 -2.88
C VAL A 78 25.58 -13.30 -2.96
N ILE A 79 24.88 -14.41 -3.13
CA ILE A 79 23.42 -14.48 -3.26
C ILE A 79 22.88 -15.28 -2.09
N PHE A 80 22.13 -14.63 -1.22
CA PHE A 80 21.39 -15.30 -0.15
C PHE A 80 20.01 -15.70 -0.63
N ASN A 81 19.72 -16.98 -0.51
CA ASN A 81 18.39 -17.53 -0.76
C ASN A 81 17.36 -17.00 0.25
N ARG A 82 16.11 -16.88 -0.22
CA ARG A 82 14.96 -16.53 0.60
C ARG A 82 14.56 -17.70 1.48
N VAL A 83 14.70 -17.49 2.79
CA VAL A 83 14.28 -18.42 3.83
C VAL A 83 12.78 -18.70 3.74
N LYS A 84 12.37 -19.96 3.83
CA LYS A 84 10.94 -20.34 3.89
C LYS A 84 10.22 -19.72 5.10
N PRO A 85 8.92 -19.38 4.97
CA PRO A 85 8.13 -18.84 6.08
C PRO A 85 7.92 -19.86 7.21
N ILE A 86 7.66 -19.35 8.41
CA ILE A 86 7.53 -20.17 9.64
C ILE A 86 6.15 -20.80 9.76
N PHE A 87 5.13 -20.09 9.28
CA PHE A 87 3.74 -20.50 9.31
C PHE A 87 3.32 -20.80 7.86
N ASP A 88 3.24 -22.09 7.53
CA ASP A 88 2.69 -22.58 6.25
C ASP A 88 1.16 -22.77 6.32
N ASP A 89 0.54 -22.43 7.44
CA ASP A 89 -0.86 -22.73 7.73
C ASP A 89 -1.75 -21.52 7.48
N ASP A 90 -2.24 -21.38 6.24
CA ASP A 90 -3.58 -20.84 5.97
C ASP A 90 -4.04 -21.32 4.57
N ASP A 91 -5.10 -22.14 4.52
CA ASP A 91 -5.85 -22.56 3.32
C ASP A 91 -6.39 -21.35 2.50
N ASP A 92 -6.24 -20.12 3.00
CA ASP A 92 -6.68 -18.86 2.37
C ASP A 92 -5.61 -18.20 1.48
N GLY A 93 -4.44 -18.82 1.27
CA GLY A 93 -3.50 -18.37 0.24
C GLY A 93 -2.86 -17.00 0.48
N ALA A 94 -2.84 -16.53 1.74
CA ALA A 94 -2.06 -15.36 2.13
C ALA A 94 -0.58 -15.73 2.04
N ASN A 95 0.05 -15.32 0.94
CA ASN A 95 1.44 -15.57 0.57
C ASN A 95 2.40 -14.90 1.57
N THR A 96 2.48 -15.43 2.79
CA THR A 96 3.28 -14.89 3.88
C THR A 96 4.73 -15.23 3.60
N GLN A 97 5.50 -14.26 3.14
CA GLN A 97 6.90 -14.46 2.81
C GLN A 97 7.81 -14.04 3.94
N SER A 98 8.92 -14.75 4.13
CA SER A 98 9.93 -14.35 5.09
C SER A 98 10.55 -13.00 4.72
N PRO A 99 10.77 -12.12 5.71
CA PRO A 99 11.48 -10.87 5.51
C PRO A 99 12.87 -11.08 4.88
N VAL A 100 13.27 -10.16 4.00
CA VAL A 100 14.62 -10.12 3.39
C VAL A 100 15.75 -10.01 4.44
N SER A 101 15.45 -9.55 5.66
CA SER A 101 16.40 -9.48 6.76
C SER A 101 16.77 -10.84 7.35
N TYR A 102 16.05 -11.90 7.00
CA TYR A 102 16.34 -13.24 7.48
C TYR A 102 17.49 -13.85 6.69
N LEU A 103 18.58 -14.18 7.41
CA LEU A 103 19.78 -14.77 6.82
C LEU A 103 19.77 -16.29 6.96
N PRO A 104 20.33 -17.03 5.97
CA PRO A 104 20.25 -18.50 5.94
C PRO A 104 21.28 -19.21 6.85
N PHE A 105 22.10 -18.47 7.58
CA PHE A 105 23.17 -19.00 8.45
C PHE A 105 23.03 -18.47 9.88
N LYS A 106 23.58 -19.21 10.85
CA LYS A 106 23.74 -18.76 12.24
C LYS A 106 25.14 -18.18 12.42
N SER A 107 25.31 -16.87 12.27
CA SER A 107 26.44 -16.14 12.89
C SER A 107 26.37 -14.65 12.58
N ASP A 108 26.56 -13.81 13.61
CA ASP A 108 27.02 -12.43 13.43
C ASP A 108 28.45 -12.40 12.84
N ASP A 109 29.22 -13.48 13.02
CA ASP A 109 30.60 -13.64 12.56
C ASP A 109 30.74 -13.66 11.03
N ILE A 110 29.95 -14.46 10.30
CA ILE A 110 29.97 -14.47 8.81
C ILE A 110 29.55 -13.11 8.26
N LEU A 111 28.52 -12.49 8.83
CA LEU A 111 28.06 -11.19 8.35
C LEU A 111 29.10 -10.09 8.64
N SER A 112 29.70 -10.07 9.83
CA SER A 112 30.76 -9.12 10.16
C SER A 112 32.01 -9.32 9.30
N GLN A 113 32.36 -10.57 9.00
CA GLN A 113 33.44 -10.87 8.07
C GLN A 113 33.12 -10.42 6.63
N LEU A 114 31.88 -10.64 6.16
CA LEU A 114 31.44 -10.09 4.86
C LEU A 114 31.45 -8.57 4.85
N VAL A 115 31.00 -7.92 5.92
CA VAL A 115 31.02 -6.46 6.06
C VAL A 115 32.44 -5.94 5.92
N HIS A 116 33.41 -6.59 6.55
CA HIS A 116 34.83 -6.25 6.46
C HIS A 116 35.38 -6.48 5.04
N GLU A 117 35.27 -7.70 4.50
CA GLU A 117 35.87 -8.03 3.20
C GLU A 117 35.19 -7.31 2.03
N PHE A 118 33.86 -7.24 2.02
CA PHE A 118 33.08 -6.60 0.93
C PHE A 118 32.89 -5.10 1.15
N HIS A 119 33.37 -4.54 2.28
CA HIS A 119 33.24 -3.13 2.63
C HIS A 119 31.77 -2.67 2.51
N LEU A 120 30.85 -3.44 3.09
CA LEU A 120 29.42 -3.19 2.97
C LEU A 120 29.03 -1.91 3.72
N HIS A 121 28.21 -1.08 3.10
CA HIS A 121 27.81 0.17 3.71
C HIS A 121 26.68 -0.04 4.75
N PRO A 122 26.77 0.50 5.99
CA PRO A 122 25.77 0.30 7.04
C PRO A 122 24.36 0.74 6.68
N ARG A 123 24.20 1.60 5.66
CA ARG A 123 22.89 2.05 5.14
C ARG A 123 22.01 0.87 4.70
N ILE A 124 22.60 -0.29 4.34
CA ILE A 124 21.83 -1.47 3.97
C ILE A 124 20.81 -1.88 5.04
N THR A 125 21.11 -1.70 6.32
CA THR A 125 20.19 -2.03 7.43
C THR A 125 18.90 -1.21 7.36
N ARG A 126 19.05 0.10 7.12
CA ARG A 126 17.92 1.01 6.90
C ARG A 126 17.23 0.78 5.57
N THR A 127 17.98 0.44 4.53
CA THR A 127 17.41 0.10 3.21
C THR A 127 16.53 -1.14 3.33
N ILE A 128 16.95 -2.16 4.07
CA ILE A 128 16.16 -3.36 4.36
C ILE A 128 14.96 -3.04 5.26
N GLY A 129 15.06 -2.10 6.21
CA GLY A 129 13.91 -1.70 7.02
C GLY A 129 12.75 -1.02 6.25
N ARG A 130 12.93 -0.62 4.98
CA ARG A 130 11.92 0.11 4.20
C ARG A 130 10.93 -0.83 3.51
N LEU A 131 9.64 -0.46 3.51
CA LEU A 131 8.58 -1.17 2.77
C LEU A 131 8.53 -0.78 1.28
N SER A 132 8.87 0.47 0.97
CA SER A 132 8.91 0.98 -0.41
C SER A 132 10.26 0.73 -1.07
N CYS A 133 10.28 0.69 -2.40
CA CYS A 133 11.53 0.59 -3.15
C CYS A 133 12.47 1.77 -2.83
N TYR A 134 13.77 1.48 -2.76
CA TYR A 134 14.78 2.46 -2.42
C TYR A 134 16.06 2.19 -3.19
N PHE A 135 16.73 3.26 -3.63
CA PHE A 135 18.07 3.21 -4.19
C PHE A 135 18.90 4.38 -3.69
N SER A 136 20.17 4.09 -3.43
CA SER A 136 21.18 5.07 -3.05
C SER A 136 22.53 4.62 -3.58
N ALA A 137 23.29 5.56 -4.12
CA ALA A 137 24.70 5.39 -4.44
C ALA A 137 25.50 6.48 -3.71
N GLN A 138 26.66 6.12 -3.19
CA GLN A 138 27.55 7.03 -2.47
C GLN A 138 28.99 6.74 -2.83
N ARG A 139 29.80 7.79 -2.79
CA ARG A 139 31.25 7.69 -2.91
C ARG A 139 31.84 7.64 -1.52
N HIS A 140 32.66 6.62 -1.27
CA HIS A 140 33.38 6.41 -0.04
C HIS A 140 34.88 6.27 -0.33
N TYR A 141 35.67 6.35 0.72
CA TYR A 141 37.11 6.12 0.66
C TYR A 141 37.45 5.00 1.64
N SER A 142 38.44 4.16 1.32
CA SER A 142 38.93 3.18 2.29
C SER A 142 39.50 3.91 3.50
N ASP A 143 38.97 3.59 4.69
CA ASP A 143 39.59 3.93 5.96
C ASP A 143 40.60 2.84 6.29
N ASP A 144 41.75 2.84 5.60
CA ASP A 144 42.88 1.98 5.97
C ASP A 144 43.54 2.56 7.22
N ASP A 145 43.09 2.12 8.40
CA ASP A 145 43.68 2.50 9.69
C ASP A 145 44.99 1.76 10.02
N ASP A 146 45.34 0.73 9.24
CA ASP A 146 46.52 -0.13 9.48
C ASP A 146 47.81 0.31 8.76
N LEU A 147 47.80 1.39 7.96
CA LEU A 147 49.03 1.90 7.32
C LEU A 147 49.69 3.06 8.08
N PRO A 148 51.04 3.06 8.18
CA PRO A 148 51.78 4.05 8.94
C PRO A 148 51.49 5.48 8.45
N LYS A 149 51.32 6.39 9.41
CA LYS A 149 51.06 7.83 9.24
C LYS A 149 52.16 8.47 8.37
N GLY A 150 52.00 8.46 7.05
CA GLY A 150 52.97 9.03 6.12
C GLY A 150 52.71 8.76 4.64
N SER A 151 51.93 7.74 4.30
CA SER A 151 51.55 7.39 2.92
C SER A 151 50.09 6.92 2.90
N LYS A 152 49.16 7.85 3.19
CA LYS A 152 47.71 7.56 3.13
C LYS A 152 47.17 7.90 1.75
N GLU A 153 47.33 7.01 0.79
CA GLU A 153 46.55 7.10 -0.45
C GLU A 153 45.21 6.41 -0.20
N ARG A 154 44.17 7.23 0.07
CA ARG A 154 42.80 6.76 0.32
C ARG A 154 42.21 6.19 -0.97
N ARG A 155 41.81 4.92 -0.97
CA ARG A 155 41.28 4.28 -2.19
C ARG A 155 39.83 4.70 -2.43
N PRO A 156 39.47 5.23 -3.61
CA PRO A 156 38.09 5.56 -3.90
C PRO A 156 37.25 4.29 -4.10
N MET A 157 36.09 4.24 -3.44
CA MET A 157 35.09 3.20 -3.66
C MET A 157 33.72 3.81 -3.90
N ILE A 158 32.89 3.10 -4.63
CA ILE A 158 31.48 3.48 -4.86
C ILE A 158 30.62 2.39 -4.24
N THR A 159 29.82 2.75 -3.24
CA THR A 159 28.89 1.83 -2.60
C THR A 159 27.46 2.16 -3.05
N CYS A 160 26.67 1.13 -3.32
CA CYS A 160 25.26 1.28 -3.61
C CYS A 160 24.43 0.35 -2.74
N THR A 161 23.27 0.83 -2.28
CA THR A 161 22.28 0.01 -1.60
C THR A 161 20.93 0.16 -2.29
N ALA A 162 20.23 -0.96 -2.47
CA ALA A 162 18.93 -0.99 -3.11
C ALA A 162 17.98 -1.99 -2.44
N ARG A 163 16.68 -1.72 -2.51
CA ARG A 163 15.60 -2.64 -2.09
C ARG A 163 14.40 -2.48 -3.01
N THR A 164 13.79 -3.60 -3.39
CA THR A 164 12.52 -3.62 -4.13
C THR A 164 11.34 -3.50 -3.17
N SER A 165 10.15 -3.15 -3.63
CA SER A 165 9.03 -2.99 -2.70
C SER A 165 8.62 -4.33 -2.07
N SER A 166 8.40 -4.32 -0.76
CA SER A 166 7.92 -5.47 0.03
C SER A 166 6.41 -5.68 -0.07
N THR A 167 5.69 -4.76 -0.72
CA THR A 167 4.25 -4.88 -0.99
C THR A 167 3.96 -6.04 -1.95
N LEU A 168 4.89 -6.32 -2.86
CA LEU A 168 4.82 -7.41 -3.80
C LEU A 168 5.65 -8.60 -3.31
N PRO A 169 5.19 -9.85 -3.60
CA PRO A 169 5.95 -11.04 -3.28
C PRO A 169 7.31 -11.06 -3.99
N ASN A 170 8.23 -11.83 -3.44
CA ASN A 170 9.59 -12.09 -3.90
C ASN A 170 10.45 -10.82 -3.95
N ASP A 171 10.38 -10.00 -2.91
CA ASP A 171 11.21 -8.80 -2.80
C ASP A 171 12.69 -9.15 -2.59
N ILE A 172 13.60 -8.26 -2.97
CA ILE A 172 15.04 -8.48 -2.85
C ILE A 172 15.71 -7.18 -2.41
N ALA A 173 16.86 -7.32 -1.75
CA ALA A 173 17.75 -6.20 -1.46
C ALA A 173 19.16 -6.46 -1.99
N LEU A 174 19.89 -5.38 -2.21
CA LEU A 174 21.22 -5.38 -2.80
C LEU A 174 22.13 -4.42 -2.03
N SER A 175 23.35 -4.87 -1.76
CA SER A 175 24.48 -4.01 -1.38
C SER A 175 25.63 -4.29 -2.33
N THR A 176 26.18 -3.25 -2.95
CA THR A 176 27.32 -3.37 -3.87
C THR A 176 28.43 -2.41 -3.49
N THR A 177 29.67 -2.84 -3.64
CA THR A 177 30.87 -2.03 -3.45
C THR A 177 31.78 -2.20 -4.65
N TYR A 178 32.14 -1.10 -5.29
CA TYR A 178 33.01 -1.09 -6.45
C TYR A 178 34.32 -0.38 -6.12
N PHE A 179 35.44 -1.07 -6.37
CA PHE A 179 36.79 -0.51 -6.23
C PHE A 179 37.26 0.09 -7.55
N THR A 180 37.54 1.39 -7.56
CA THR A 180 37.88 2.09 -8.81
C THR A 180 39.28 1.77 -9.33
N GLU A 181 40.19 1.37 -8.45
CA GLU A 181 41.60 1.07 -8.81
C GLU A 181 41.76 -0.29 -9.48
N THR A 182 41.02 -1.29 -8.99
CA THR A 182 41.16 -2.69 -9.40
C THR A 182 40.08 -3.13 -10.37
N ASP A 183 39.06 -2.29 -10.61
CA ASP A 183 37.90 -2.61 -11.43
C ASP A 183 37.23 -3.92 -10.93
N LEU A 184 36.99 -3.95 -9.62
CA LEU A 184 36.39 -5.07 -8.90
C LEU A 184 35.01 -4.65 -8.37
N ASN A 185 33.99 -5.42 -8.74
CA ASN A 185 32.62 -5.21 -8.32
C ASN A 185 32.20 -6.31 -7.34
N LEU A 186 32.02 -5.94 -6.08
CA LEU A 186 31.57 -6.83 -5.01
C LEU A 186 30.09 -6.58 -4.74
N ALA A 187 29.31 -7.65 -4.55
CA ALA A 187 27.89 -7.51 -4.24
C ALA A 187 27.36 -8.58 -3.32
N VAL A 188 26.32 -8.22 -2.57
CA VAL A 188 25.52 -9.12 -1.75
C VAL A 188 24.05 -8.90 -2.07
N PHE A 189 23.40 -9.94 -2.57
CA PHE A 189 21.96 -10.00 -2.79
C PHE A 189 21.29 -10.72 -1.61
N TYR A 190 20.21 -10.13 -1.11
CA TYR A 190 19.47 -10.64 0.05
C TYR A 190 18.07 -11.09 -0.37
N GLY A 191 17.65 -12.26 0.12
CA GLY A 191 16.28 -12.75 0.01
C GLY A 191 15.85 -13.18 -1.40
N CYS A 192 16.77 -13.68 -2.23
CA CYS A 192 16.48 -14.09 -3.60
C CYS A 192 15.76 -15.45 -3.65
N ASN A 193 14.76 -15.57 -4.52
CA ASN A 193 14.18 -16.87 -4.86
C ASN A 193 15.07 -17.64 -5.87
N GLU A 194 14.76 -18.92 -6.10
CA GLU A 194 15.54 -19.76 -7.01
C GLU A 194 15.56 -19.23 -8.46
N ARG A 195 14.43 -18.71 -8.96
CA ARG A 195 14.33 -18.13 -10.31
C ARG A 195 15.22 -16.90 -10.48
N GLN A 196 15.15 -15.97 -9.52
CA GLN A 196 15.97 -14.75 -9.46
C GLN A 196 17.45 -15.11 -9.37
N LYS A 197 17.82 -16.10 -8.55
CA LYS A 197 19.21 -16.57 -8.45
C LYS A 197 19.71 -17.09 -9.79
N GLU A 198 18.96 -17.96 -10.46
CA GLU A 198 19.34 -18.49 -11.78
C GLU A 198 19.49 -17.36 -12.81
N ASP A 199 18.60 -16.37 -12.78
CA ASP A 199 18.65 -15.19 -13.64
C ASP A 199 19.89 -14.34 -13.39
N ILE A 200 20.24 -14.08 -12.12
CA ILE A 200 21.44 -13.35 -11.73
C ILE A 200 22.70 -14.10 -12.19
N VAL A 201 22.79 -15.39 -11.88
CA VAL A 201 23.94 -16.25 -12.27
C VAL A 201 24.12 -16.25 -13.79
N ARG A 202 23.02 -16.41 -14.55
CA ARG A 202 23.04 -16.43 -16.01
C ARG A 202 23.52 -15.10 -16.58
N ARG A 203 23.04 -13.98 -16.04
CA ARG A 203 23.40 -12.63 -16.51
C ARG A 203 24.84 -12.25 -16.15
N ILE A 204 25.35 -12.63 -14.98
CA ILE A 204 26.76 -12.46 -14.62
C ILE A 204 27.65 -13.32 -15.54
N ARG A 205 27.26 -14.56 -15.83
CA ARG A 205 27.99 -15.44 -16.75
C ARG A 205 28.10 -14.82 -18.14
N SER A 206 27.03 -14.24 -18.67
CA SER A 206 27.02 -13.61 -20.01
C SER A 206 27.67 -12.22 -20.06
N CYS A 207 27.93 -11.57 -18.92
CA CYS A 207 28.45 -10.21 -18.89
C CYS A 207 29.89 -10.12 -19.44
N ASP A 208 30.17 -9.19 -20.36
CA ASP A 208 31.54 -8.92 -20.81
C ASP A 208 32.25 -8.00 -19.80
N LEU A 209 33.30 -8.52 -19.16
CA LEU A 209 34.09 -7.79 -18.16
C LEU A 209 34.81 -6.57 -18.74
N LYS A 210 34.92 -6.47 -20.09
CA LYS A 210 35.42 -5.25 -20.74
C LYS A 210 34.59 -4.00 -20.45
N HIS A 211 33.33 -4.19 -20.05
CA HIS A 211 32.36 -3.14 -19.73
C HIS A 211 32.00 -3.16 -18.23
N ASN A 212 32.91 -3.60 -17.37
CA ASN A 212 32.66 -3.55 -15.93
C ASN A 212 32.44 -2.09 -15.49
N HIS A 213 31.34 -1.89 -14.76
CA HIS A 213 30.85 -0.56 -14.40
C HIS A 213 30.28 -0.65 -12.98
N PRO A 214 30.47 0.36 -12.11
CA PRO A 214 29.98 0.34 -10.72
C PRO A 214 28.46 0.10 -10.64
N LEU A 215 27.72 0.64 -11.60
CA LEU A 215 26.26 0.51 -11.66
C LEU A 215 25.75 -0.70 -12.46
N LEU A 216 26.63 -1.63 -12.84
CA LEU A 216 26.24 -2.85 -13.56
C LEU A 216 25.32 -3.75 -12.73
N LEU A 217 25.72 -4.10 -11.50
CA LEU A 217 24.93 -4.94 -10.61
C LEU A 217 23.69 -4.22 -10.06
N PRO A 218 23.76 -2.93 -9.69
CA PRO A 218 22.56 -2.12 -9.49
C PRO A 218 21.61 -2.08 -10.69
N GLY A 219 22.11 -2.01 -11.92
CA GLY A 219 21.30 -2.07 -13.15
C GLY A 219 20.63 -3.43 -13.33
N LEU A 220 21.37 -4.53 -13.08
CA LEU A 220 20.82 -5.88 -13.04
C LEU A 220 19.68 -6.02 -12.03
N PHE A 221 19.81 -5.40 -10.86
CA PHE A 221 18.75 -5.38 -9.85
C PHE A 221 17.49 -4.68 -10.32
N PHE A 222 17.61 -3.53 -11.01
CA PHE A 222 16.45 -2.85 -11.58
C PHE A 222 15.79 -3.63 -12.70
N GLU A 223 16.55 -4.40 -13.48
CA GLU A 223 15.99 -5.32 -14.48
C GLU A 223 15.14 -6.44 -13.86
N LEU A 224 15.54 -6.95 -12.68
CA LEU A 224 14.72 -7.93 -11.95
C LEU A 224 13.42 -7.31 -11.43
N GLU A 225 13.48 -6.08 -10.92
CA GLU A 225 12.27 -5.37 -10.48
C GLU A 225 11.35 -5.01 -11.64
N ARG A 226 11.90 -4.67 -12.80
CA ARG A 226 11.15 -4.48 -14.04
C ARG A 226 10.36 -5.72 -14.42
N ILE A 227 11.02 -6.89 -14.52
CA ILE A 227 10.36 -8.16 -14.81
C ILE A 227 9.22 -8.40 -13.81
N ARG A 228 9.51 -8.26 -12.51
CA ARG A 228 8.52 -8.49 -11.46
C ARG A 228 7.29 -7.57 -11.57
N LEU A 229 7.48 -6.29 -11.87
CA LEU A 229 6.37 -5.34 -11.99
C LEU A 229 5.59 -5.51 -13.29
N VAL A 230 6.29 -5.76 -14.41
CA VAL A 230 5.67 -6.01 -15.71
C VAL A 230 4.78 -7.25 -15.65
N ASP A 231 5.29 -8.35 -15.10
CA ASP A 231 4.51 -9.58 -14.92
C ASP A 231 3.23 -9.32 -14.12
N GLN A 232 3.28 -8.49 -13.07
CA GLN A 232 2.10 -8.17 -12.26
C GLN A 232 1.07 -7.30 -13.00
N VAL A 233 1.50 -6.43 -13.91
CA VAL A 233 0.60 -5.64 -14.76
C VAL A 233 -0.02 -6.52 -15.84
N GLU A 234 0.76 -7.41 -16.44
CA GLU A 234 0.27 -8.37 -17.44
C GLU A 234 -0.75 -9.33 -16.82
N ASP A 235 -0.48 -9.87 -15.63
CA ASP A 235 -1.46 -10.66 -14.87
C ASP A 235 -2.77 -9.88 -14.65
N LEU A 236 -2.68 -8.58 -14.36
CA LEU A 236 -3.85 -7.74 -14.12
C LEU A 236 -4.64 -7.49 -15.42
N LEU A 237 -3.95 -7.28 -16.54
CA LEU A 237 -4.55 -7.11 -17.86
C LEU A 237 -5.23 -8.40 -18.32
N ASP A 238 -4.56 -9.56 -18.23
CA ASP A 238 -5.11 -10.84 -18.64
C ASP A 238 -6.40 -11.17 -17.86
N ASN A 239 -6.38 -10.96 -16.54
CA ASN A 239 -7.56 -11.14 -15.70
C ASN A 239 -8.72 -10.20 -16.11
N PHE A 240 -8.39 -8.98 -16.55
CA PHE A 240 -9.38 -8.02 -17.02
C PHE A 240 -9.93 -8.39 -18.41
N GLU A 241 -9.09 -8.81 -19.36
CA GLU A 241 -9.49 -9.21 -20.70
C GLU A 241 -10.34 -10.48 -20.71
N LEU A 242 -9.90 -11.52 -19.98
CA LEU A 242 -10.65 -12.77 -19.83
C LEU A 242 -12.06 -12.50 -19.26
N ARG A 243 -12.16 -11.56 -18.32
CA ARG A 243 -13.43 -11.14 -17.74
C ARG A 243 -14.32 -10.41 -18.73
N ASN A 244 -13.80 -9.41 -19.46
CA ASN A 244 -14.58 -8.69 -20.45
C ASN A 244 -15.13 -9.62 -21.53
N ASN A 245 -14.31 -10.57 -22.00
CA ASN A 245 -14.71 -11.56 -22.98
C ASN A 245 -15.79 -12.50 -22.43
N TYR A 246 -15.68 -12.94 -21.17
CA TYR A 246 -16.72 -13.73 -20.52
C TYR A 246 -18.04 -12.96 -20.37
N GLU A 247 -17.98 -11.69 -19.96
CA GLU A 247 -19.17 -10.83 -19.81
C GLU A 247 -19.86 -10.57 -21.16
N TYR A 248 -19.10 -10.31 -22.23
CA TYR A 248 -19.65 -10.14 -23.57
C TYR A 248 -20.33 -11.42 -24.10
N ASN A 249 -19.67 -12.57 -23.96
CA ASN A 249 -20.22 -13.87 -24.39
C ASN A 249 -21.47 -14.28 -23.59
N GLN A 250 -21.61 -13.83 -22.33
CA GLN A 250 -22.83 -14.03 -21.56
C GLN A 250 -23.97 -13.13 -22.04
N LEU A 251 -23.69 -11.87 -22.39
CA LEU A 251 -24.71 -10.98 -22.96
C LEU A 251 -25.27 -11.51 -24.28
N GLU A 252 -24.43 -12.15 -25.10
CA GLU A 252 -24.83 -12.75 -26.38
C GLU A 252 -25.64 -14.04 -26.22
N ASN A 253 -25.27 -14.91 -25.28
CA ASN A 253 -26.00 -16.16 -25.02
C ASN A 253 -27.32 -15.96 -24.25
N VAL A 254 -27.50 -14.84 -23.56
CA VAL A 254 -28.69 -14.53 -22.76
C VAL A 254 -29.64 -13.63 -23.55
N GLY A 255 -30.05 -14.10 -24.74
CA GLY A 255 -31.16 -13.54 -25.51
C GLY A 255 -32.55 -13.73 -24.86
N GLY A 256 -32.65 -13.89 -23.54
CA GLY A 256 -33.92 -14.23 -22.91
C GLY A 256 -33.88 -14.24 -21.39
N ALA A 257 -34.56 -13.24 -20.82
CA ALA A 257 -35.33 -13.31 -19.58
C ALA A 257 -35.00 -14.46 -18.61
N ARG A 258 -33.97 -14.30 -17.77
CA ARG A 258 -33.91 -14.99 -16.47
C ARG A 258 -33.48 -14.03 -15.36
N GLY A 259 -34.12 -14.24 -14.22
CA GLY A 259 -34.05 -13.39 -13.04
C GLY A 259 -32.63 -13.11 -12.58
N LEU A 260 -32.43 -11.86 -12.20
CA LEU A 260 -31.18 -11.28 -11.74
C LEU A 260 -30.78 -11.93 -10.42
N ASP A 261 -29.70 -12.70 -10.47
CA ASP A 261 -29.09 -13.33 -9.31
C ASP A 261 -28.32 -12.26 -8.49
N LEU A 262 -28.91 -11.88 -7.35
CA LEU A 262 -28.36 -10.89 -6.43
C LEU A 262 -26.93 -11.23 -5.93
N ASP A 263 -26.56 -12.51 -5.91
CA ASP A 263 -25.24 -12.94 -5.46
C ASP A 263 -24.17 -12.68 -6.53
N MET A 264 -24.55 -12.81 -7.81
CA MET A 264 -23.67 -12.51 -8.94
C MET A 264 -23.29 -11.02 -9.01
N ASP A 265 -24.22 -10.11 -8.71
CA ASP A 265 -23.97 -8.67 -8.80
C ASP A 265 -23.11 -8.14 -7.63
N LYS A 266 -23.19 -8.75 -6.45
CA LYS A 266 -22.28 -8.45 -5.32
C LYS A 266 -20.86 -8.92 -5.59
N LYS A 267 -20.68 -10.15 -6.09
CA LYS A 267 -19.36 -10.70 -6.48
C LYS A 267 -18.71 -9.85 -7.57
N ARG A 268 -19.48 -9.48 -8.61
CA ARG A 268 -19.01 -8.55 -9.66
C ARG A 268 -18.52 -7.25 -9.06
N MET A 269 -19.30 -6.63 -8.17
CA MET A 269 -18.92 -5.38 -7.51
C MET A 269 -17.62 -5.51 -6.70
N THR A 270 -17.44 -6.59 -5.93
CA THR A 270 -16.20 -6.82 -5.18
C THR A 270 -15.01 -7.05 -6.10
N ASP A 271 -15.20 -7.74 -7.22
CA ASP A 271 -14.14 -8.01 -8.19
C ASP A 271 -13.72 -6.72 -8.93
N VAL A 272 -14.69 -5.88 -9.30
CA VAL A 272 -14.46 -4.53 -9.86
C VAL A 272 -13.59 -3.71 -8.92
N LEU A 273 -13.95 -3.69 -7.64
CA LEU A 273 -13.18 -2.98 -6.62
C LEU A 273 -11.77 -3.54 -6.45
N LYS A 274 -11.63 -4.88 -6.44
CA LYS A 274 -10.34 -5.56 -6.30
C LYS A 274 -9.38 -5.20 -7.43
N SER A 275 -9.83 -5.27 -8.68
CA SER A 275 -8.99 -4.89 -9.83
C SER A 275 -8.66 -3.40 -9.85
N THR A 276 -9.60 -2.54 -9.45
CA THR A 276 -9.37 -1.09 -9.35
C THR A 276 -8.31 -0.76 -8.30
N TYR A 277 -8.37 -1.41 -7.15
CA TYR A 277 -7.39 -1.25 -6.08
C TYR A 277 -6.00 -1.73 -6.54
N ARG A 278 -5.93 -2.94 -7.12
CA ARG A 278 -4.67 -3.52 -7.60
C ARG A 278 -4.03 -2.67 -8.71
N SER A 279 -4.81 -2.15 -9.66
CA SER A 279 -4.31 -1.22 -10.68
C SER A 279 -3.72 0.05 -10.06
N ARG A 280 -4.42 0.67 -9.10
CA ARG A 280 -3.93 1.85 -8.39
C ARG A 280 -2.64 1.58 -7.60
N GLU A 281 -2.55 0.44 -6.94
CA GLU A 281 -1.37 0.02 -6.20
C GLU A 281 -0.18 -0.16 -7.13
N LEU A 282 -0.34 -0.88 -8.24
CA LEU A 282 0.71 -1.08 -9.24
C LEU A 282 1.21 0.25 -9.82
N VAL A 283 0.31 1.18 -10.18
CA VAL A 283 0.72 2.53 -10.63
C VAL A 283 1.58 3.24 -9.59
N SER A 284 1.20 3.17 -8.31
CA SER A 284 1.98 3.77 -7.22
C SER A 284 3.37 3.13 -7.09
N LEU A 285 3.47 1.81 -7.22
CA LEU A 285 4.73 1.08 -7.12
C LEU A 285 5.65 1.37 -8.30
N ILE A 286 5.13 1.35 -9.52
CA ILE A 286 5.87 1.69 -10.74
C ILE A 286 6.37 3.14 -10.63
N MET A 287 5.51 4.08 -10.22
CA MET A 287 5.91 5.47 -10.01
C MET A 287 7.01 5.62 -8.94
N ALA A 288 6.97 4.80 -7.88
CA ALA A 288 8.02 4.80 -6.86
C ALA A 288 9.36 4.29 -7.42
N VAL A 289 9.35 3.24 -8.25
CA VAL A 289 10.55 2.71 -8.92
C VAL A 289 11.09 3.71 -9.93
N LYS A 290 10.25 4.35 -10.75
CA LYS A 290 10.67 5.42 -11.67
C LYS A 290 11.39 6.57 -10.94
N ARG A 291 10.95 6.94 -9.74
CA ARG A 291 11.66 7.92 -8.91
C ARG A 291 13.03 7.44 -8.47
N GLN A 292 13.20 6.14 -8.18
CA GLN A 292 14.51 5.57 -7.87
C GLN A 292 15.41 5.47 -9.11
N LEU A 293 14.85 5.17 -10.28
CA LEU A 293 15.58 5.19 -11.56
C LEU A 293 16.14 6.58 -11.88
N LYS A 294 15.39 7.66 -11.61
CA LYS A 294 15.93 9.02 -11.72
C LYS A 294 17.12 9.29 -10.78
N LYS A 295 17.09 8.74 -9.56
CA LYS A 295 18.25 8.80 -8.66
C LYS A 295 19.43 7.97 -9.17
N PHE A 296 19.13 6.87 -9.87
CA PHE A 296 20.14 6.07 -10.55
C PHE A 296 20.82 6.86 -11.67
N GLU A 297 20.07 7.61 -12.49
CA GLU A 297 20.66 8.54 -13.47
C GLU A 297 21.58 9.56 -12.79
N THR A 298 21.15 10.14 -11.66
CA THR A 298 22.01 11.05 -10.88
C THR A 298 23.28 10.36 -10.37
N ALA A 299 23.18 9.09 -9.98
CA ALA A 299 24.34 8.29 -9.59
C ALA A 299 25.28 8.02 -10.77
N MET A 300 24.76 7.87 -11.99
CA MET A 300 25.60 7.75 -13.20
C MET A 300 26.42 9.03 -13.41
N ASP A 301 25.80 10.19 -13.23
CA ASP A 301 26.49 11.48 -13.35
C ASP A 301 27.58 11.64 -12.27
N MET A 302 27.33 11.14 -11.05
CA MET A 302 28.34 11.05 -9.99
C MET A 302 29.54 10.18 -10.39
N VAL A 303 29.29 9.03 -11.03
CA VAL A 303 30.36 8.14 -11.52
C VAL A 303 31.15 8.83 -12.63
N GLU A 304 30.47 9.42 -13.63
CA GLU A 304 31.13 10.10 -14.73
C GLU A 304 32.00 11.29 -14.26
N THR A 305 31.51 12.08 -13.30
CA THR A 305 32.27 13.19 -12.71
C THR A 305 33.48 12.71 -11.91
N SER A 306 33.34 11.60 -11.17
CA SER A 306 34.45 11.01 -10.42
C SER A 306 35.60 10.60 -11.34
N VAL A 307 35.27 10.11 -12.53
CA VAL A 307 36.21 9.62 -13.54
C VAL A 307 36.86 10.78 -14.30
N LYS A 308 36.16 11.90 -14.50
CA LYS A 308 36.73 13.14 -15.05
C LYS A 308 37.67 13.87 -14.09
N SER A 309 37.49 13.68 -12.77
CA SER A 309 38.25 14.38 -11.73
C SER A 309 39.62 13.78 -11.39
N SER A 310 39.97 12.59 -11.91
CA SER A 310 41.31 12.01 -11.70
C SER A 310 42.36 12.77 -12.52
N PRO A 311 43.47 13.26 -11.93
CA PRO A 311 44.49 13.99 -12.68
C PRO A 311 45.13 13.11 -13.77
N PRO A 312 45.55 13.67 -14.92
CA PRO A 312 46.36 12.93 -15.87
C PRO A 312 47.66 12.49 -15.17
N PRO A 313 48.17 11.28 -15.43
CA PRO A 313 49.40 10.82 -14.80
C PRO A 313 50.52 11.82 -15.09
N THR A 314 51.10 12.37 -14.02
CA THR A 314 52.24 13.28 -14.06
C THR A 314 53.40 12.54 -14.72
N PHE A 315 53.70 12.91 -15.96
CA PHE A 315 54.86 12.42 -16.69
C PHE A 315 56.11 12.92 -15.98
N SER A 316 56.81 12.05 -15.25
CA SER A 316 58.12 12.38 -14.70
C SER A 316 59.09 12.56 -15.88
N GLN A 317 59.53 13.80 -16.12
CA GLN A 317 60.62 14.10 -17.03
C GLN A 317 61.93 13.56 -16.44
N GLY A 318 62.16 12.27 -16.65
CA GLY A 318 63.44 11.61 -16.40
C GLY A 318 63.89 10.92 -17.67
N CYS A 319 65.01 11.40 -18.24
CA CYS A 319 65.76 10.80 -19.35
C CYS A 319 65.30 11.17 -20.78
N LEU A 320 65.74 12.35 -21.23
CA LEU A 320 66.02 12.59 -22.66
C LEU A 320 67.55 12.59 -22.84
N THR A 321 68.13 11.43 -23.15
CA THR A 321 69.46 11.37 -23.74
C THR A 321 69.37 11.74 -25.23
N ARG A 322 69.66 13.02 -25.47
CA ARG A 322 70.38 13.60 -26.62
C ARG A 322 70.66 12.65 -27.81
N ILE A 323 69.98 12.86 -28.93
CA ILE A 323 70.44 12.44 -30.27
C ILE A 323 70.79 13.73 -31.03
N PRO A 324 71.96 13.81 -31.71
CA PRO A 324 72.42 15.06 -32.31
C PRO A 324 71.76 15.33 -33.67
N SER A 325 71.65 16.63 -33.95
CA SER A 325 71.12 17.27 -35.14
C SER A 325 71.75 16.79 -36.45
N ALA A 326 70.91 16.69 -37.49
CA ALA A 326 71.32 16.85 -38.88
C ALA A 326 70.38 17.86 -39.58
N THR A 327 71.01 18.96 -39.99
CA THR A 327 70.66 19.98 -41.01
C THR A 327 70.23 19.31 -42.34
N LEU A 328 69.50 19.88 -43.31
CA LEU A 328 69.25 21.25 -43.79
C LEU A 328 68.16 21.17 -44.91
N SER A 329 67.51 22.30 -45.22
CA SER A 329 67.02 22.74 -46.56
C SER A 329 65.50 22.79 -46.87
N SER A 330 64.96 24.01 -46.72
CA SER A 330 64.08 24.83 -47.62
C SER A 330 63.58 24.21 -48.95
N ALA A 331 62.40 24.50 -49.54
CA ALA A 331 61.52 25.69 -49.57
C ALA A 331 60.10 25.33 -50.20
N PRO A 332 59.22 26.24 -50.69
CA PRO A 332 57.84 26.42 -50.20
C PRO A 332 56.71 26.19 -51.25
N GLY A 333 55.44 26.21 -50.83
CA GLY A 333 54.33 26.31 -51.78
C GLY A 333 52.89 26.17 -51.26
N SER A 334 52.22 27.31 -51.13
CA SER A 334 50.79 27.60 -51.36
C SER A 334 49.69 27.07 -50.40
N CYS A 335 49.00 28.03 -49.81
CA CYS A 335 47.72 27.94 -49.11
C CYS A 335 46.55 27.64 -50.06
N THR A 336 45.56 26.86 -49.61
CA THR A 336 44.13 27.19 -49.83
C THR A 336 43.27 26.64 -48.69
N VAL A 337 42.40 27.51 -48.19
CA VAL A 337 41.36 27.28 -47.19
C VAL A 337 40.09 26.89 -47.93
N SER A 338 39.39 25.83 -47.53
CA SER A 338 37.94 25.85 -47.22
C SER A 338 37.30 24.47 -47.05
N ARG A 339 36.73 24.30 -45.85
CA ARG A 339 35.32 23.99 -45.57
C ARG A 339 34.79 22.58 -45.89
N ALA A 340 34.55 21.88 -44.78
CA ALA A 340 33.82 20.64 -44.63
C ALA A 340 32.42 20.62 -45.26
N THR A 341 32.04 19.46 -45.80
CA THR A 341 30.70 18.89 -45.66
C THR A 341 30.83 17.36 -45.71
N THR A 342 30.39 16.75 -44.62
CA THR A 342 29.97 15.36 -44.38
C THR A 342 29.63 14.53 -45.61
N LEU A 343 30.04 13.25 -45.63
CA LEU A 343 29.21 12.06 -45.90
C LEU A 343 30.06 10.76 -45.89
N TYR A 344 29.59 9.77 -45.11
CA TYR A 344 29.83 8.31 -45.12
C TYR A 344 31.27 7.74 -45.08
N GLY A 345 31.46 6.73 -44.22
CA GLY A 345 32.53 5.74 -44.39
C GLY A 345 32.91 5.02 -43.10
N GLU A 346 32.34 3.83 -42.86
CA GLU A 346 33.02 2.79 -42.09
C GLU A 346 34.32 2.45 -42.82
N GLU A 347 35.47 2.80 -42.23
CA GLU A 347 36.77 2.31 -42.71
C GLU A 347 37.47 1.53 -41.60
N ASN A 348 37.43 0.21 -41.76
CA ASN A 348 38.39 -0.71 -41.17
C ASN A 348 39.77 -0.42 -41.78
N HIS A 349 40.62 0.30 -41.07
CA HIS A 349 42.05 0.32 -41.35
C HIS A 349 42.85 -0.07 -40.11
N ALA A 350 43.44 -1.27 -40.19
CA ALA A 350 44.54 -1.70 -39.36
C ALA A 350 45.71 -0.73 -39.55
N GLN A 351 46.02 0.04 -38.50
CA GLN A 351 47.30 0.72 -38.37
C GLN A 351 47.98 0.28 -37.08
N GLN A 352 49.07 -0.45 -37.28
CA GLN A 352 50.08 -0.78 -36.28
C GLN A 352 50.74 0.50 -35.76
N GLY A 353 50.95 0.58 -34.44
CA GLY A 353 52.04 1.36 -33.85
C GLY A 353 51.68 2.59 -33.01
N LEU A 354 51.17 2.38 -31.79
CA LEU A 354 51.59 3.10 -30.58
C LEU A 354 51.18 2.26 -29.36
N PRO A 355 52.07 1.97 -28.38
CA PRO A 355 51.64 1.27 -27.18
C PRO A 355 50.57 2.11 -26.48
N PRO A 356 49.41 1.53 -26.11
CA PRO A 356 48.36 2.29 -25.45
C PRO A 356 48.88 2.81 -24.11
N LEU A 357 48.79 4.13 -23.91
CA LEU A 357 49.10 4.76 -22.64
C LEU A 357 48.22 4.11 -21.54
N PRO A 358 48.80 3.60 -20.44
CA PRO A 358 48.14 2.65 -19.51
C PRO A 358 46.96 3.18 -18.69
N GLY A 359 46.45 4.39 -18.94
CA GLY A 359 45.27 4.97 -18.26
C GLY A 359 44.11 5.39 -19.16
N VAL A 360 44.36 5.69 -20.44
CA VAL A 360 43.34 6.26 -21.35
C VAL A 360 42.30 5.21 -21.77
N SER A 361 42.71 3.94 -21.82
CA SER A 361 41.82 2.82 -22.20
C SER A 361 40.80 2.46 -21.12
N GLY A 362 41.02 2.78 -19.84
CA GLY A 362 40.06 2.52 -18.76
C GLY A 362 38.87 3.48 -18.78
N TYR A 363 39.17 4.78 -18.95
CA TYR A 363 38.19 5.86 -19.03
C TYR A 363 37.16 5.64 -20.15
N LEU A 364 37.63 5.36 -21.37
CA LEU A 364 36.78 5.16 -22.55
C LEU A 364 35.86 3.94 -22.42
N ARG A 365 36.31 2.89 -21.73
CA ARG A 365 35.50 1.67 -21.48
C ARG A 365 34.34 1.96 -20.54
N LEU A 366 34.62 2.68 -19.44
CA LEU A 366 33.61 3.05 -18.46
C LEU A 366 32.56 3.99 -19.05
N GLU A 367 32.97 4.94 -19.91
CA GLU A 367 32.05 5.87 -20.59
C GLU A 367 31.12 5.13 -21.56
N ARG A 368 31.64 4.15 -22.32
CA ARG A 368 30.82 3.33 -23.21
C ARG A 368 29.82 2.46 -22.44
N ALA A 369 30.28 1.80 -21.38
CA ALA A 369 29.41 0.99 -20.51
C ALA A 369 28.33 1.85 -19.85
N GLY A 370 28.71 3.02 -19.33
CA GLY A 370 27.77 4.00 -18.77
C GLY A 370 26.72 4.44 -19.78
N ARG A 371 27.11 4.72 -21.04
CA ARG A 371 26.15 5.08 -22.09
C ARG A 371 25.13 3.98 -22.37
N GLN A 372 25.56 2.73 -22.48
CA GLN A 372 24.68 1.58 -22.71
C GLN A 372 23.71 1.36 -21.54
N ILE A 373 24.18 1.50 -20.30
CA ILE A 373 23.33 1.40 -19.11
C ILE A 373 22.29 2.52 -19.11
N ARG A 374 22.66 3.75 -19.53
CA ARG A 374 21.74 4.89 -19.58
C ARG A 374 20.66 4.70 -20.64
N GLU A 375 21.04 4.25 -21.84
CA GLU A 375 20.09 3.91 -22.91
C GLU A 375 19.09 2.85 -22.43
N ARG A 376 19.60 1.75 -21.84
CA ARG A 376 18.73 0.69 -21.33
C ARG A 376 17.81 1.18 -20.22
N LEU A 377 18.29 2.06 -19.35
CA LEU A 377 17.48 2.64 -18.28
C LEU A 377 16.32 3.50 -18.83
N GLN A 378 16.57 4.26 -19.89
CA GLN A 378 15.54 5.04 -20.57
C GLN A 378 14.48 4.13 -21.20
N ASP A 379 14.89 3.00 -21.79
CA ASP A 379 13.94 2.00 -22.30
C ASP A 379 13.05 1.46 -21.18
N ILE A 380 13.62 1.14 -20.01
CA ILE A 380 12.86 0.66 -18.85
C ILE A 380 11.87 1.74 -18.36
N MET A 381 12.29 3.01 -18.33
CA MET A 381 11.41 4.11 -17.94
C MET A 381 10.24 4.28 -18.91
N PHE A 382 10.48 4.13 -20.22
CA PHE A 382 9.45 4.19 -21.24
C PHE A 382 8.50 2.98 -21.16
N GLU A 383 9.02 1.78 -20.97
CA GLU A 383 8.21 0.57 -20.74
C GLU A 383 7.31 0.74 -19.51
N PHE A 384 7.81 1.34 -18.43
CA PHE A 384 6.99 1.64 -17.26
C PHE A 384 5.91 2.70 -17.53
N ASP A 385 6.14 3.67 -18.42
CA ASP A 385 5.08 4.60 -18.83
C ASP A 385 3.97 3.88 -19.59
N ASP A 386 4.33 2.94 -20.46
CA ASP A 386 3.37 2.10 -21.17
C ASP A 386 2.53 1.25 -20.21
N LYS A 387 3.19 0.57 -19.26
CA LYS A 387 2.50 -0.24 -18.23
C LYS A 387 1.65 0.60 -17.26
N ILE A 388 1.98 1.86 -17.02
CA ILE A 388 1.12 2.78 -16.28
C ILE A 388 -0.15 3.09 -17.09
N ASN A 389 -0.02 3.31 -18.40
CA ASN A 389 -1.18 3.53 -19.27
C ASN A 389 -2.10 2.31 -19.33
N ASP A 390 -1.53 1.10 -19.38
CA ASP A 390 -2.30 -0.15 -19.27
C ASP A 390 -3.11 -0.23 -17.97
N CYS A 391 -2.49 0.12 -16.84
CA CYS A 391 -3.20 0.16 -15.56
C CYS A 391 -4.33 1.21 -15.58
N HIS A 392 -4.11 2.37 -16.22
CA HIS A 392 -5.13 3.41 -16.39
C HIS A 392 -6.29 2.91 -17.26
N LEU A 393 -6.00 2.22 -18.36
CA LEU A 393 -7.02 1.61 -19.22
C LEU A 393 -7.91 0.65 -18.43
N VAL A 394 -7.32 -0.23 -17.61
CA VAL A 394 -8.10 -1.16 -16.78
C VAL A 394 -8.95 -0.41 -15.77
N LYS A 395 -8.40 0.61 -15.12
CA LYS A 395 -9.14 1.43 -14.16
C LYS A 395 -10.32 2.16 -14.80
N ASP A 396 -10.12 2.76 -15.97
CA ASP A 396 -11.14 3.57 -16.65
C ASP A 396 -12.28 2.67 -17.17
N ASN A 397 -11.94 1.55 -17.79
CA ASN A 397 -12.93 0.54 -18.17
C ASN A 397 -13.67 -0.02 -16.94
N MET A 398 -12.96 -0.26 -15.84
CA MET A 398 -13.56 -0.75 -14.61
C MET A 398 -14.51 0.30 -14.00
N SER A 399 -14.20 1.59 -14.13
CA SER A 399 -15.11 2.67 -13.73
C SER A 399 -16.40 2.69 -14.55
N LEU A 400 -16.34 2.36 -15.84
CA LEU A 400 -17.53 2.24 -16.69
C LEU A 400 -18.40 1.04 -16.27
N THR A 401 -17.80 -0.13 -16.05
CA THR A 401 -18.55 -1.31 -15.55
C THR A 401 -19.14 -1.06 -14.16
N MET A 402 -18.44 -0.31 -13.30
CA MET A 402 -18.95 0.11 -12.01
C MET A 402 -20.22 0.96 -12.16
N GLN A 403 -20.24 1.91 -13.09
CA GLN A 403 -21.42 2.75 -13.34
C GLN A 403 -22.62 1.94 -13.83
N THR A 404 -22.41 0.96 -14.71
CA THR A 404 -23.49 0.11 -15.22
C THR A 404 -24.09 -0.76 -14.11
N VAL A 405 -23.24 -1.40 -13.30
CA VAL A 405 -23.64 -2.20 -12.14
C VAL A 405 -24.37 -1.32 -11.11
N TRP A 406 -23.86 -0.13 -10.82
CA TRP A 406 -24.48 0.79 -9.86
C TRP A 406 -25.84 1.32 -10.32
N SER A 407 -25.98 1.62 -11.61
CA SER A 407 -27.26 2.01 -12.21
C SER A 407 -28.28 0.87 -12.06
N PHE A 408 -27.86 -0.37 -12.31
CA PHE A 408 -28.71 -1.53 -12.14
C PHE A 408 -29.18 -1.71 -10.68
N PHE A 409 -28.27 -1.63 -9.70
CA PHE A 409 -28.63 -1.66 -8.28
C PHE A 409 -29.64 -0.57 -7.90
N SER A 410 -29.42 0.65 -8.39
CA SER A 410 -30.32 1.77 -8.13
C SER A 410 -31.73 1.51 -8.66
N LEU A 411 -31.87 0.89 -9.84
CA LEU A 411 -33.18 0.51 -10.38
C LEU A 411 -33.85 -0.56 -9.52
N GLN A 412 -33.10 -1.53 -9.03
CA GLN A 412 -33.62 -2.59 -8.17
C GLN A 412 -34.07 -2.05 -6.81
N ASP A 413 -33.28 -1.19 -6.18
CA ASP A 413 -33.61 -0.55 -4.91
C ASP A 413 -34.86 0.32 -5.03
N ASN A 414 -35.02 1.02 -6.16
CA ASN A 414 -36.25 1.75 -6.43
C ASN A 414 -37.46 0.81 -6.52
N GLN A 415 -37.32 -0.38 -7.13
CA GLN A 415 -38.42 -1.36 -7.19
C GLN A 415 -38.77 -1.96 -5.83
N THR A 416 -37.77 -2.30 -5.01
CA THR A 416 -38.01 -2.83 -3.65
C THR A 416 -38.66 -1.77 -2.77
N ASN A 417 -38.21 -0.52 -2.84
CA ASN A 417 -38.80 0.61 -2.14
C ASN A 417 -40.25 0.87 -2.59
N LEU A 418 -40.56 0.78 -3.89
CA LEU A 418 -41.95 0.88 -4.36
C LEU A 418 -42.84 -0.24 -3.86
N LYS A 419 -42.34 -1.48 -3.80
CA LYS A 419 -43.07 -2.61 -3.21
C LYS A 419 -43.33 -2.39 -1.72
N LEU A 420 -42.31 -1.97 -0.98
CA LEU A 420 -42.40 -1.67 0.45
C LEU A 420 -43.41 -0.54 0.71
N SER A 421 -43.36 0.54 -0.07
CA SER A 421 -44.32 1.64 0.00
C SER A 421 -45.75 1.15 -0.23
N ARG A 422 -45.98 0.30 -1.24
CA ARG A 422 -47.30 -0.31 -1.49
C ARG A 422 -47.79 -1.22 -0.35
N LEU A 423 -46.89 -1.94 0.32
CA LEU A 423 -47.25 -2.75 1.48
C LEU A 423 -47.59 -1.87 2.68
N ASN A 424 -46.83 -0.82 2.92
CA ASN A 424 -47.10 0.16 3.98
C ASN A 424 -48.42 0.90 3.75
N THR A 425 -48.76 1.28 2.51
CA THR A 425 -50.06 1.90 2.22
C THR A 425 -51.21 0.91 2.42
N LYS A 426 -51.06 -0.36 2.00
CA LYS A 426 -52.05 -1.40 2.29
C LYS A 426 -52.22 -1.66 3.78
N LEU A 427 -51.12 -1.69 4.53
CA LEU A 427 -51.14 -1.83 5.99
C LEU A 427 -51.82 -0.64 6.66
N ALA A 428 -51.55 0.58 6.20
CA ALA A 428 -52.24 1.79 6.67
C ALA A 428 -53.75 1.70 6.39
N HIS A 429 -54.17 1.27 5.19
CA HIS A 429 -55.58 1.06 4.88
C HIS A 429 -56.23 -0.03 5.75
N ALA A 430 -55.56 -1.16 5.97
CA ALA A 430 -56.05 -2.21 6.86
C ALA A 430 -56.17 -1.70 8.31
N ASN A 431 -55.20 -0.93 8.78
CA ASN A 431 -55.24 -0.30 10.10
C ASN A 431 -56.37 0.73 10.23
N THR A 432 -56.72 1.46 9.16
CA THR A 432 -57.90 2.34 9.18
C THR A 432 -59.20 1.55 9.33
N GLY A 433 -59.34 0.40 8.65
CA GLY A 433 -60.48 -0.50 8.82
C GLY A 433 -60.56 -1.11 10.21
N LEU A 434 -59.43 -1.60 10.74
CA LEU A 434 -59.34 -2.07 12.13
C LEU A 434 -59.69 -0.97 13.14
N SER A 435 -59.27 0.28 12.89
CA SER A 435 -59.65 1.42 13.76
C SER A 435 -61.15 1.71 13.71
N GLU A 436 -61.83 1.44 12.60
CA GLU A 436 -63.28 1.56 12.47
C GLU A 436 -64.01 0.44 13.24
N GLU A 437 -63.52 -0.79 13.16
CA GLU A 437 -64.04 -1.91 13.96
C GLU A 437 -63.78 -1.71 15.46
N MET A 438 -62.60 -1.20 15.83
CA MET A 438 -62.27 -0.83 17.22
C MET A 438 -63.17 0.31 17.74
N LYS A 439 -63.65 1.23 16.90
CA LYS A 439 -64.67 2.21 17.33
C LYS A 439 -65.96 1.51 17.75
N LYS A 440 -66.35 0.42 17.08
CA LYS A 440 -67.51 -0.38 17.47
C LYS A 440 -67.26 -1.16 18.76
N ASP A 441 -66.06 -1.72 18.92
CA ASP A 441 -65.65 -2.43 20.14
C ASP A 441 -65.52 -1.50 21.36
N SER A 442 -65.20 -0.22 21.15
CA SER A 442 -65.22 0.81 22.20
C SER A 442 -66.60 1.00 22.85
N SER A 443 -67.70 0.62 22.16
CA SER A 443 -69.05 0.60 22.75
C SER A 443 -69.20 -0.45 23.84
N GLN A 444 -68.52 -1.60 23.71
CA GLN A 444 -68.52 -2.63 24.74
C GLN A 444 -67.67 -2.20 25.95
N MET A 445 -66.55 -1.51 25.71
CA MET A 445 -65.72 -0.95 26.77
C MET A 445 -66.49 0.08 27.64
N ARG A 446 -67.34 0.91 27.00
CA ARG A 446 -68.22 1.85 27.72
C ARG A 446 -69.25 1.15 28.61
N SER A 447 -69.75 -0.02 28.20
CA SER A 447 -70.77 -0.76 28.95
C SER A 447 -70.23 -1.39 30.24
N ILE A 448 -68.99 -1.89 30.24
CA ILE A 448 -68.34 -2.46 31.43
C ILE A 448 -68.00 -1.35 32.43
N ALA A 449 -67.50 -0.21 31.96
CA ALA A 449 -67.22 0.94 32.83
C ALA A 449 -68.50 1.53 33.46
N LEU A 450 -69.62 1.52 32.73
CA LEU A 450 -70.93 1.89 33.29
C LEU A 450 -71.34 0.95 34.42
N LEU A 451 -71.14 -0.35 34.25
CA LEU A 451 -71.48 -1.35 35.28
C LEU A 451 -70.69 -1.12 36.57
N THR A 452 -69.38 -0.88 36.48
CA THR A 452 -68.55 -0.59 37.65
C THR A 452 -68.91 0.75 38.29
N MET A 453 -69.20 1.79 37.51
CA MET A 453 -69.61 3.11 38.03
C MET A 453 -70.94 3.09 38.78
N VAL A 454 -71.87 2.19 38.44
CA VAL A 454 -73.13 2.01 39.20
C VAL A 454 -72.92 1.13 40.43
N PHE A 455 -72.11 0.08 40.30
CA PHE A 455 -71.93 -0.89 41.37
C PHE A 455 -71.07 -0.34 42.52
N LEU A 456 -70.08 0.50 42.24
CA LEU A 456 -69.17 1.08 43.23
C LEU A 456 -69.90 1.94 44.29
N PRO A 457 -70.77 2.92 43.93
CA PRO A 457 -71.54 3.67 44.92
C PRO A 457 -72.61 2.81 45.61
N MET A 458 -73.18 1.81 44.94
CA MET A 458 -74.10 0.87 45.59
C MET A 458 -73.38 0.04 46.67
N SER A 459 -72.15 -0.38 46.41
CA SER A 459 -71.35 -1.17 47.35
C SER A 459 -70.89 -0.35 48.57
N THR A 460 -70.59 0.94 48.42
CA THR A 460 -70.23 1.81 49.56
C THR A 460 -71.42 2.05 50.48
N VAL A 461 -72.62 2.23 49.90
CA VAL A 461 -73.88 2.31 50.64
C VAL A 461 -74.11 1.02 51.45
N ALA A 462 -73.92 -0.17 50.84
CA ALA A 462 -74.06 -1.45 51.53
C ALA A 462 -73.01 -1.65 52.65
N ALA A 463 -71.75 -1.26 52.43
CA ALA A 463 -70.68 -1.36 53.42
C ALA A 463 -70.93 -0.47 54.65
N ILE A 464 -71.47 0.75 54.45
CA ILE A 464 -71.82 1.67 55.55
C ILE A 464 -73.00 1.14 56.36
N PHE A 465 -73.99 0.51 55.71
CA PHE A 465 -75.05 -0.20 56.43
C PHE A 465 -74.53 -1.40 57.23
N SER A 466 -73.45 -2.04 56.77
CA SER A 466 -72.80 -3.15 57.49
C SER A 466 -71.98 -2.69 58.71
N SER A 467 -71.61 -1.41 58.81
CA SER A 467 -70.87 -0.88 59.96
C SER A 467 -71.83 -0.24 60.98
N ASN A 468 -72.43 -1.06 61.84
CA ASN A 468 -72.95 -0.72 63.18
C ASN A 468 -73.92 0.46 63.37
N PHE A 469 -74.67 0.90 62.35
CA PHE A 469 -75.62 2.03 62.52
C PHE A 469 -76.98 1.67 63.15
N PHE A 470 -77.25 0.38 63.44
CA PHE A 470 -78.43 -0.07 64.19
C PHE A 470 -78.04 -0.38 65.64
N SER A 471 -78.40 0.49 66.57
CA SER A 471 -78.30 0.23 68.01
C SER A 471 -79.55 -0.52 68.47
N TRP A 472 -79.46 -1.85 68.54
CA TRP A 472 -80.54 -2.72 69.02
C TRP A 472 -80.70 -2.74 70.55
N ASP A 473 -79.99 -1.87 71.27
CA ASP A 473 -79.91 -1.85 72.73
C ASP A 473 -80.41 -0.51 73.32
N ALA A 474 -81.66 -0.15 72.98
CA ALA A 474 -82.35 1.02 73.52
C ALA A 474 -83.60 0.59 74.30
N GLU A 475 -83.58 0.77 75.63
CA GLU A 475 -84.69 0.43 76.52
C GLU A 475 -85.90 1.36 76.34
N GLY A 476 -87.09 0.77 76.23
CA GLY A 476 -88.38 1.36 76.57
C GLY A 476 -88.73 2.74 75.99
N GLY A 477 -89.03 2.81 74.68
CA GLY A 477 -89.87 3.89 74.13
C GLY A 477 -89.18 4.99 73.31
N GLN A 478 -87.90 4.84 72.98
CA GLN A 478 -87.19 5.71 72.02
C GLN A 478 -86.98 4.98 70.68
N ALA A 479 -87.05 5.71 69.57
CA ALA A 479 -87.06 5.15 68.22
C ALA A 479 -85.77 4.37 67.90
N VAL A 480 -85.92 3.07 67.60
CA VAL A 480 -84.85 2.14 67.18
C VAL A 480 -84.28 2.50 65.79
N VAL A 481 -84.90 3.46 65.11
CA VAL A 481 -84.44 4.04 63.85
C VAL A 481 -84.07 5.49 64.12
N SER A 482 -82.78 5.83 63.96
CA SER A 482 -82.31 7.21 64.06
C SER A 482 -83.12 8.11 63.13
N LYS A 483 -83.65 9.22 63.66
CA LYS A 483 -84.51 10.20 62.94
C LYS A 483 -83.84 10.80 61.69
N TYR A 484 -82.53 10.60 61.53
CA TYR A 484 -81.73 11.04 60.39
C TYR A 484 -81.67 10.03 59.22
N PHE A 485 -82.41 8.92 59.27
CA PHE A 485 -82.51 7.96 58.16
C PHE A 485 -82.91 8.61 56.81
N TRP A 486 -83.70 9.68 56.84
CA TRP A 486 -84.06 10.40 55.61
C TRP A 486 -82.86 11.14 54.99
N VAL A 487 -81.92 11.65 55.81
CA VAL A 487 -80.67 12.29 55.32
C VAL A 487 -79.82 11.28 54.56
N PHE A 488 -79.85 10.01 54.97
CA PHE A 488 -79.17 8.92 54.26
C PHE A 488 -79.75 8.69 52.86
N ILE A 489 -81.08 8.61 52.72
CA ILE A 489 -81.73 8.44 51.40
C ILE A 489 -81.37 9.61 50.49
N VAL A 490 -81.35 10.83 51.02
CA VAL A 490 -80.98 12.03 50.28
C VAL A 490 -79.50 11.98 49.85
N VAL A 491 -78.58 11.59 50.74
CA VAL A 491 -77.15 11.48 50.43
C VAL A 491 -76.89 10.36 49.40
N ALA A 492 -77.55 9.21 49.52
CA ALA A 492 -77.43 8.12 48.56
C ALA A 492 -77.92 8.54 47.16
N ILE A 493 -79.09 9.18 47.07
CA ILE A 493 -79.60 9.73 45.81
C ILE A 493 -78.65 10.81 45.26
N ALA A 494 -78.15 11.70 46.11
CA ALA A 494 -77.20 12.73 45.71
C ALA A 494 -75.90 12.13 45.15
N LEU A 495 -75.31 11.14 45.82
CA LEU A 495 -74.09 10.48 45.38
C LEU A 495 -74.29 9.72 44.06
N THR A 496 -75.46 9.08 43.88
CA THR A 496 -75.84 8.42 42.64
C THR A 496 -76.03 9.43 41.50
N CYS A 497 -76.71 10.55 41.75
CA CYS A 497 -76.90 11.64 40.80
C CYS A 497 -75.57 12.34 40.44
N ILE A 498 -74.64 12.48 41.39
CA ILE A 498 -73.31 13.07 41.13
C ILE A 498 -72.51 12.16 40.22
N VAL A 499 -72.48 10.84 40.48
CA VAL A 499 -71.74 9.89 39.65
C VAL A 499 -72.33 9.80 38.23
N VAL A 500 -73.67 9.69 38.11
CA VAL A 500 -74.36 9.66 36.81
C VAL A 500 -74.23 11.01 36.08
N GLY A 501 -74.33 12.13 36.80
CA GLY A 501 -74.18 13.48 36.25
C GLY A 501 -72.76 13.78 35.77
N ALA A 502 -71.74 13.37 36.53
CA ALA A 502 -70.34 13.47 36.12
C ALA A 502 -70.08 12.63 34.86
N TRP A 503 -70.65 11.43 34.77
CA TRP A 503 -70.56 10.60 33.57
C TRP A 503 -71.26 11.23 32.36
N TYR A 504 -72.48 11.75 32.55
CA TYR A 504 -73.24 12.40 31.48
C TYR A 504 -72.51 13.62 30.93
N LEU A 505 -71.91 14.44 31.81
CA LEU A 505 -71.08 15.59 31.41
C LEU A 505 -69.77 15.19 30.73
N ALA A 506 -69.15 14.07 31.14
CA ALA A 506 -67.93 13.56 30.52
C ALA A 506 -68.18 12.90 29.15
N THR A 507 -69.38 12.34 28.94
CA THR A 507 -69.73 11.57 27.74
C THR A 507 -70.49 12.41 26.70
N PHE A 508 -71.15 13.50 27.11
CA PHE A 508 -71.76 14.43 26.16
C PHE A 508 -70.67 15.05 25.27
N PRO A 509 -70.77 14.92 23.94
CA PRO A 509 -69.77 15.44 23.02
C PRO A 509 -69.76 16.97 23.14
N ARG A 510 -68.72 17.52 23.78
CA ARG A 510 -68.35 18.93 23.62
C ARG A 510 -67.80 19.08 22.21
N ASP A 511 -68.69 19.32 21.26
CA ASP A 511 -68.34 19.90 19.96
C ASP A 511 -67.67 21.26 20.22
N ARG A 512 -66.34 21.28 20.20
CA ARG A 512 -65.56 22.51 20.05
C ARG A 512 -64.52 22.33 18.96
N LYS A 513 -64.73 23.12 17.90
CA LYS A 513 -63.77 23.46 16.86
C LYS A 513 -62.45 23.96 17.47
N GLY A 514 -61.32 23.45 16.99
CA GLY A 514 -60.09 24.22 16.78
C GLY A 514 -59.02 24.30 17.90
N HIS A 515 -57.93 23.56 17.67
CA HIS A 515 -56.50 23.84 17.92
C HIS A 515 -55.83 23.84 19.33
N ARG A 516 -54.83 22.94 19.39
CA ARG A 516 -53.45 23.00 19.94
C ARG A 516 -53.19 23.00 21.46
N GLN A 517 -52.53 21.90 21.85
CA GLN A 517 -51.42 21.71 22.82
C GLN A 517 -51.53 22.28 24.24
N CYS A 518 -51.53 21.36 25.23
CA CYS A 518 -50.59 21.44 26.35
C CYS A 518 -50.49 20.09 27.10
N CYS A 519 -49.27 19.61 27.29
CA CYS A 519 -48.93 18.45 28.12
C CYS A 519 -49.28 18.72 29.59
N ILE A 520 -49.87 17.74 30.29
CA ILE A 520 -49.67 17.58 31.74
C ILE A 520 -49.24 16.14 32.01
N ARG A 521 -47.98 16.04 32.42
CA ARG A 521 -47.27 14.89 32.95
C ARG A 521 -47.75 14.65 34.39
N LEU A 522 -48.12 13.43 34.74
CA LEU A 522 -48.07 12.95 36.13
C LEU A 522 -47.39 11.56 36.20
N PRO A 523 -46.72 11.25 37.31
CA PRO A 523 -45.64 10.26 37.37
C PRO A 523 -46.17 8.89 37.80
N PHE A 524 -45.60 7.83 37.24
CA PHE A 524 -45.05 6.66 37.94
C PHE A 524 -44.70 5.61 36.86
N GLY A 525 -43.42 5.24 36.82
CA GLY A 525 -42.90 4.31 35.83
C GLY A 525 -43.20 2.85 36.16
N LEU A 526 -43.38 2.04 35.13
CA LEU A 526 -42.62 0.82 34.87
C LEU A 526 -43.17 0.17 33.59
N PHE A 527 -42.36 0.25 32.54
CA PHE A 527 -42.08 -0.74 31.48
C PHE A 527 -41.73 -0.01 30.19
N GLY A 528 -40.45 -0.11 29.82
CA GLY A 528 -39.89 0.55 28.65
C GLY A 528 -40.26 -0.15 27.35
N SER A 529 -40.27 0.61 26.25
CA SER A 529 -39.29 0.47 25.18
C SER A 529 -39.47 1.62 24.17
N LYS A 530 -38.34 2.14 23.67
CA LYS A 530 -38.22 3.27 22.75
C LYS A 530 -38.45 2.85 21.30
N ALA A 531 -39.14 3.70 20.53
CA ALA A 531 -38.83 4.09 19.14
C ALA A 531 -39.82 5.22 18.79
N GLY A 532 -39.44 6.48 18.56
CA GLY A 532 -38.43 6.93 17.62
C GLY A 532 -39.12 7.28 16.30
N LYS A 533 -39.81 8.43 16.26
CA LYS A 533 -40.47 8.99 15.08
C LYS A 533 -40.03 10.43 14.96
N ASP A 534 -39.25 10.73 13.92
CA ASP A 534 -39.12 12.05 13.34
C ASP A 534 -39.60 11.93 11.89
N ASP A 535 -40.72 12.58 11.60
CA ASP A 535 -41.09 13.01 10.26
C ASP A 535 -40.42 14.39 10.08
N ASP A 536 -39.90 14.71 8.90
CA ASP A 536 -40.38 15.89 8.18
C ASP A 536 -39.93 15.92 6.71
N ASP A 537 -40.86 16.43 5.93
CA ASP A 537 -41.00 16.51 4.49
C ASP A 537 -40.02 17.50 3.85
N PHE A 538 -39.54 17.20 2.63
CA PHE A 538 -39.04 18.24 1.73
C PHE A 538 -39.32 17.87 0.26
N GLN A 539 -40.32 18.54 -0.31
CA GLN A 539 -40.65 18.47 -1.74
C GLN A 539 -39.63 19.24 -2.62
N PRO A 540 -39.52 18.87 -3.91
CA PRO A 540 -38.61 19.52 -4.85
C PRO A 540 -39.31 20.67 -5.60
N HIS A 541 -38.69 21.85 -5.63
CA HIS A 541 -39.03 22.88 -6.63
C HIS A 541 -37.81 23.28 -7.46
N ARG A 542 -37.96 23.03 -8.76
CA ARG A 542 -37.07 23.43 -9.85
C ARG A 542 -37.48 24.82 -10.33
N LYS A 543 -36.53 25.77 -10.44
CA LYS A 543 -36.41 26.75 -11.55
C LYS A 543 -35.19 27.71 -11.37
N SER A 544 -34.20 27.52 -12.25
CA SER A 544 -33.50 28.51 -13.09
C SER A 544 -33.31 29.97 -12.61
N GLY A 545 -32.04 30.45 -12.63
CA GLY A 545 -31.75 31.85 -13.03
C GLY A 545 -30.47 32.53 -12.50
N ARG A 546 -29.33 32.34 -13.19
CA ARG A 546 -28.46 33.39 -13.77
C ARG A 546 -27.86 34.55 -12.90
N ARG A 547 -26.52 34.51 -12.77
CA ARG A 547 -25.45 35.57 -12.92
C ARG A 547 -25.20 36.70 -11.87
N ILE A 548 -23.90 36.78 -11.50
CA ILE A 548 -22.94 37.93 -11.56
C ILE A 548 -22.74 38.86 -10.33
N PHE A 549 -21.45 38.92 -9.89
CA PHE A 549 -20.61 40.02 -9.30
C PHE A 549 -21.10 40.67 -7.97
N ASP A 550 -20.31 41.08 -6.95
CA ASP A 550 -18.89 41.42 -6.77
C ASP A 550 -18.48 41.42 -5.27
N ASP A 551 -17.18 41.22 -5.05
CA ASP A 551 -16.22 41.89 -4.13
C ASP A 551 -16.25 41.91 -2.59
N GLU A 552 -15.00 42.05 -2.10
CA GLU A 552 -14.43 42.37 -0.76
C GLU A 552 -14.24 41.19 0.21
N GLU A 553 -13.03 40.69 0.50
CA GLU A 553 -11.75 41.28 0.98
C GLU A 553 -11.47 40.66 2.37
N GLY A 554 -10.23 40.22 2.61
CA GLY A 554 -9.78 39.81 3.95
C GLY A 554 -8.88 38.57 3.97
N GLY A 555 -7.58 38.77 3.70
CA GLY A 555 -6.57 37.72 3.73
C GLY A 555 -6.14 37.24 5.13
N ILE A 556 -5.56 36.03 5.14
CA ILE A 556 -4.24 35.62 5.71
C ILE A 556 -3.99 35.86 7.24
N PRO A 557 -3.26 35.01 8.02
CA PRO A 557 -2.38 33.90 7.65
C PRO A 557 -2.51 32.59 8.45
N LEU A 558 -1.78 31.60 7.92
CA LEU A 558 -1.10 30.49 8.61
C LEU A 558 -0.40 30.91 9.92
N ASP A 559 -0.44 30.05 10.94
CA ASP A 559 0.77 29.64 11.66
C ASP A 559 0.54 28.37 12.52
N LEU A 560 1.56 27.51 12.46
CA LEU A 560 1.88 26.28 13.22
C LEU A 560 1.20 24.94 12.85
#